data_AF-A0A6A3BUP1-F1
#
_entry.id   AF-A0A6A3BUP1-F1
#
_cell.length_a   1.000
_cell.length_b   1.000
_cell.length_c   1.000
_cell.angle_alpha   90.00
_cell.angle_beta   90.00
_cell.angle_gamma   90.00
#
_symmetry.space_group_name_H-M   'P 1'
#
loop_
_entity.id
_entity.type
_entity.pdbx_description
1 polymer ?
#
loop_
_entity_poly.entity_id
_entity_poly.type
_entity_poly.pdbx_seq_one_letter_code
_entity_poly.pdbx_strand_id
1 'polypeptide(L)'
;MGGKFMTAEQSTFMIDLHQVGMMLRQATSRSLCLLDEFGKGTLTNDGIGLLGGTITHFVNLEVPPKVLVCTHLTELFNESCLPKSEKINFYTMSVLRPQENSTNVEDIIFLYRIVPGHAALSYGLHCALLAGVPEEVISRARLILDAIENNKNVERLCNEKISSKDQQYKAAVDKLLAFDFLKGDLSTFFQDI
;
A
#
# COMPACT_ATOMS: atom_id res chain seq x y z
N MET A 1 -18.81 -35.17 10.82
CA MET A 1 -18.72 -35.55 9.40
C MET A 1 -17.91 -34.51 8.65
N GLY A 2 -16.90 -34.94 7.88
CA GLY A 2 -16.23 -34.09 6.88
C GLY A 2 -14.89 -33.47 7.26
N GLY A 3 -13.98 -34.22 7.89
CA GLY A 3 -12.57 -33.84 7.95
C GLY A 3 -11.95 -34.03 6.56
N LYS A 4 -12.03 -32.99 5.71
CA LYS A 4 -11.37 -32.98 4.41
C LYS A 4 -9.87 -32.75 4.67
N PHE A 5 -9.06 -33.81 4.58
CA PHE A 5 -7.60 -33.67 4.54
C PHE A 5 -7.25 -32.73 3.38
N MET A 6 -6.76 -31.54 3.70
CA MET A 6 -6.35 -30.54 2.71
C MET A 6 -4.95 -30.89 2.22
N THR A 7 -4.87 -31.61 1.11
CA THR A 7 -3.65 -31.87 0.34
C THR A 7 -3.43 -30.82 -0.75
N ALA A 8 -3.78 -29.56 -0.47
CA ALA A 8 -3.49 -28.42 -1.34
C ALA A 8 -2.75 -27.36 -0.52
N GLU A 9 -1.62 -26.86 -1.03
CA GLU A 9 -0.91 -25.72 -0.46
C GLU A 9 -1.88 -24.55 -0.31
N GLN A 10 -2.24 -24.23 0.92
CA GLN A 10 -3.11 -23.09 1.20
C GLN A 10 -2.30 -21.80 1.01
N SER A 11 -2.89 -20.79 0.38
CA SER A 11 -2.28 -19.46 0.36
C SER A 11 -2.14 -18.92 1.78
N THR A 12 -1.13 -18.09 2.02
CA THR A 12 -0.92 -17.45 3.34
C THR A 12 -2.19 -16.74 3.80
N PHE A 13 -2.90 -16.08 2.89
CA PHE A 13 -4.16 -15.42 3.21
C PHE A 13 -5.29 -16.40 3.64
N MET A 14 -5.37 -17.57 3.02
CA MET A 14 -6.35 -18.60 3.42
C MET A 14 -6.05 -19.13 4.83
N ILE A 15 -4.78 -19.28 5.19
CA ILE A 15 -4.36 -19.66 6.54
C ILE A 15 -4.80 -18.58 7.53
N ASP A 16 -4.51 -17.31 7.25
CA ASP A 16 -4.91 -16.18 8.11
C ASP A 16 -6.43 -16.14 8.31
N LEU A 17 -7.21 -16.31 7.23
CA LEU A 17 -8.67 -16.40 7.29
C LEU A 17 -9.16 -17.54 8.19
N HIS A 18 -8.50 -18.70 8.12
CA HIS A 18 -8.86 -19.83 8.98
C HIS A 18 -8.58 -19.52 10.45
N GLN A 19 -7.42 -18.94 10.77
CA GLN A 19 -7.03 -18.57 12.13
C GLN A 19 -7.96 -17.50 12.72
N VAL A 20 -8.24 -16.43 11.97
CA VAL A 20 -9.18 -15.39 12.41
C VAL A 20 -10.58 -15.96 12.55
N GLY A 21 -11.02 -16.81 11.62
CA GLY A 21 -12.30 -17.50 11.73
C GLY A 21 -12.41 -18.39 12.98
N MET A 22 -11.34 -19.12 13.33
CA MET A 22 -11.28 -19.90 14.57
C MET A 22 -11.33 -19.00 15.81
N MET A 23 -10.55 -17.92 15.83
CA MET A 23 -10.55 -16.93 16.90
C MET A 23 -11.95 -16.36 17.12
N LEU A 24 -12.65 -15.94 16.07
CA LEU A 24 -14.00 -15.38 16.18
C LEU A 24 -15.03 -16.38 16.72
N ARG A 25 -14.92 -17.67 16.34
CA ARG A 25 -15.84 -18.71 16.82
C ARG A 25 -15.59 -19.16 18.26
N GLN A 26 -14.36 -19.04 18.74
CA GLN A 26 -13.93 -19.65 20.01
C GLN A 26 -13.59 -18.62 21.09
N ALA A 27 -13.41 -17.34 20.74
CA ALA A 27 -13.11 -16.30 21.71
C ALA A 27 -14.27 -16.16 22.71
N THR A 28 -13.90 -16.05 23.98
CA THR A 28 -14.82 -15.81 25.10
C THR A 28 -14.42 -14.51 25.78
N SER A 29 -15.24 -14.00 26.71
CA SER A 29 -14.90 -12.81 27.50
C SER A 29 -13.58 -12.91 28.29
N ARG A 30 -13.02 -14.12 28.47
CA ARG A 30 -11.74 -14.37 29.14
C ARG A 30 -10.56 -14.54 28.19
N SER A 31 -10.78 -14.40 26.89
CA SER A 31 -9.74 -14.54 25.86
C SER A 31 -8.94 -13.24 25.69
N LEU A 32 -7.68 -13.39 25.31
CA LEU A 32 -6.85 -12.34 24.72
C LEU A 32 -6.68 -12.65 23.24
N CYS A 33 -7.19 -11.77 22.38
CA CYS A 33 -7.12 -11.89 20.93
C CYS A 33 -6.07 -10.91 20.39
N LEU A 34 -5.09 -11.42 19.65
CA LEU A 34 -4.03 -10.64 19.03
C LEU A 34 -4.15 -10.78 17.51
N LEU A 35 -4.33 -9.67 16.80
CA LEU A 35 -4.36 -9.63 15.35
C LEU A 35 -3.20 -8.76 14.87
N ASP A 36 -2.32 -9.32 14.07
CA ASP A 36 -1.18 -8.62 13.50
C ASP A 36 -1.26 -8.65 11.98
N GLU A 37 -1.48 -7.48 11.37
CA GLU A 37 -1.58 -7.26 9.92
C GLU A 37 -2.56 -8.17 9.18
N PHE A 38 -3.70 -8.50 9.80
CA PHE A 38 -4.75 -9.24 9.12
C PHE A 38 -5.27 -8.47 7.89
N GLY A 39 -5.24 -9.11 6.72
CA GLY A 39 -5.65 -8.51 5.44
C GLY A 39 -4.51 -8.20 4.47
N LYS A 40 -3.24 -8.37 4.86
CA LYS A 40 -2.07 -8.08 4.00
C LYS A 40 -1.94 -8.94 2.73
N GLY A 41 -2.54 -10.13 2.72
CA GLY A 41 -2.44 -11.09 1.63
C GLY A 41 -3.52 -10.99 0.56
N THR A 42 -4.32 -9.92 0.56
CA THR A 42 -5.43 -9.68 -0.39
C THR A 42 -5.43 -8.24 -0.89
N LEU A 43 -6.40 -7.88 -1.73
CA LEU A 43 -6.62 -6.50 -2.15
C LEU A 43 -6.85 -5.60 -0.93
N THR A 44 -6.27 -4.39 -0.94
CA THR A 44 -6.34 -3.45 0.19
C THR A 44 -7.78 -3.20 0.66
N ASN A 45 -8.72 -3.02 -0.26
CA ASN A 45 -10.13 -2.80 0.06
C ASN A 45 -10.77 -4.01 0.75
N ASP A 46 -10.44 -5.24 0.32
CA ASP A 46 -10.93 -6.46 0.95
C ASP A 46 -10.34 -6.61 2.36
N GLY A 47 -9.05 -6.29 2.52
CA GLY A 47 -8.37 -6.28 3.82
C GLY A 47 -9.01 -5.31 4.80
N ILE A 48 -9.28 -4.07 4.37
CA ILE A 48 -9.98 -3.04 5.17
C ILE A 48 -11.36 -3.54 5.58
N GLY A 49 -12.15 -4.08 4.64
CA GLY A 49 -13.50 -4.56 4.90
C GLY A 49 -13.54 -5.75 5.88
N LEU A 50 -12.65 -6.73 5.71
CA LEU A 50 -12.56 -7.89 6.58
C LEU A 50 -12.10 -7.53 8.00
N LEU A 51 -11.10 -6.66 8.11
CA LEU A 51 -10.62 -6.18 9.42
C LEU A 51 -11.68 -5.34 10.13
N GLY A 52 -12.33 -4.41 9.42
CA GLY A 52 -13.41 -3.59 9.96
C GLY A 52 -14.60 -4.43 10.43
N GLY A 53 -14.99 -5.44 9.64
CA GLY A 53 -16.02 -6.41 10.03
C GLY A 53 -15.64 -7.23 11.27
N THR A 54 -14.37 -7.64 11.37
CA THR A 54 -13.82 -8.37 12.52
C THR A 54 -13.86 -7.53 13.80
N ILE A 55 -13.44 -6.26 13.73
CA ILE A 55 -13.50 -5.33 14.87
C ILE A 55 -14.96 -5.08 15.27
N THR A 56 -15.83 -4.82 14.30
CA THR A 56 -17.27 -4.60 14.53
C THR A 56 -17.93 -5.81 15.21
N HIS A 57 -17.56 -7.03 14.82
CA HIS A 57 -18.04 -8.25 15.46
C HIS A 57 -17.71 -8.25 16.96
N PHE A 58 -16.47 -7.99 17.36
CA PHE A 58 -16.08 -7.95 18.77
C PHE A 58 -16.78 -6.82 19.54
N VAL A 59 -16.87 -5.63 18.95
CA VAL A 59 -17.50 -4.46 19.61
C VAL A 59 -18.98 -4.70 19.95
N ASN A 60 -19.68 -5.44 19.07
CA ASN A 60 -21.09 -5.79 19.22
C ASN A 60 -21.36 -6.90 20.24
N LEU A 61 -20.32 -7.57 20.76
CA LEU A 61 -20.49 -8.50 21.87
C LEU A 61 -20.85 -7.73 23.15
N GLU A 62 -21.79 -8.29 23.92
CA GLU A 62 -22.19 -7.75 25.22
C GLU A 62 -20.97 -7.69 26.17
N VAL A 63 -20.21 -8.79 26.23
CA VAL A 63 -18.98 -8.91 27.01
C VAL A 63 -17.83 -9.35 26.09
N PRO A 64 -17.14 -8.40 25.43
CA PRO A 64 -16.07 -8.73 24.49
C PRO A 64 -14.80 -9.26 25.19
N PRO A 65 -13.99 -10.09 24.51
CA PRO A 65 -12.62 -10.38 24.93
C PRO A 65 -11.75 -9.10 24.93
N LYS A 66 -10.55 -9.22 25.48
CA LYS A 66 -9.49 -8.21 25.23
C LYS A 66 -8.93 -8.45 23.82
N VAL A 67 -8.97 -7.43 22.98
CA VAL A 67 -8.50 -7.50 21.58
C VAL A 67 -7.43 -6.45 21.34
N LEU A 68 -6.28 -6.86 20.80
CA LEU A 68 -5.24 -5.98 20.31
C LEU A 68 -5.09 -6.19 18.80
N VAL A 69 -5.10 -5.09 18.06
CA VAL A 69 -5.01 -5.09 16.60
C VAL A 69 -3.83 -4.20 16.19
N CYS A 70 -2.90 -4.76 15.43
CA CYS A 70 -1.84 -4.03 14.75
C CYS A 70 -2.14 -4.07 13.24
N THR A 71 -2.12 -2.90 12.59
CA THR A 71 -2.44 -2.80 11.15
C THR A 71 -1.74 -1.61 10.51
N HIS A 72 -1.39 -1.74 9.24
CA HIS A 72 -0.95 -0.65 8.37
C HIS A 72 -2.10 -0.05 7.53
N LEU A 73 -3.32 -0.60 7.64
CA LEU A 73 -4.49 -0.15 6.89
C LEU A 73 -5.09 1.12 7.52
N THR A 74 -4.41 2.25 7.33
CA THR A 74 -4.79 3.54 7.95
C THR A 74 -6.15 4.08 7.49
N GLU A 75 -6.59 3.70 6.29
CA GLU A 75 -7.88 4.04 5.71
C GLU A 75 -9.05 3.50 6.54
N LEU A 76 -8.81 2.47 7.36
CA LEU A 76 -9.78 1.94 8.32
C LEU A 76 -10.23 3.00 9.34
N PHE A 77 -9.38 4.00 9.62
CA PHE A 77 -9.66 5.06 10.59
C PHE A 77 -10.54 6.18 10.01
N ASN A 78 -10.79 6.20 8.70
CA ASN A 78 -11.73 7.13 8.10
C ASN A 78 -13.16 6.81 8.60
N GLU A 79 -13.95 7.84 8.90
CA GLU A 79 -15.19 7.77 9.72
C GLU A 79 -16.25 6.74 9.28
N SER A 80 -16.12 6.14 8.10
CA SER A 80 -17.10 5.23 7.50
C SER A 80 -16.88 3.75 7.83
N CYS A 81 -15.68 3.35 8.27
CA CYS A 81 -15.31 1.92 8.31
C CYS A 81 -15.46 1.26 9.69
N LEU A 82 -15.41 2.03 10.77
CA LEU A 82 -15.52 1.53 12.14
C LEU A 82 -16.69 2.19 12.88
N PRO A 83 -17.42 1.46 13.74
CA PRO A 83 -18.47 2.06 14.55
C PRO A 83 -17.88 3.04 15.58
N LYS A 84 -18.54 4.19 15.79
CA LYS A 84 -18.21 5.10 16.89
C LYS A 84 -18.54 4.40 18.21
N SER A 85 -17.53 3.94 18.94
CA SER A 85 -17.68 3.18 20.18
C SER A 85 -16.56 3.49 21.17
N GLU A 86 -16.92 3.73 22.43
CA GLU A 86 -15.96 3.90 23.54
C GLU A 86 -15.13 2.62 23.81
N LYS A 87 -15.53 1.48 23.26
CA LYS A 87 -14.78 0.21 23.34
C LYS A 87 -13.55 0.19 22.42
N ILE A 88 -13.44 1.11 21.47
CA ILE A 88 -12.32 1.21 20.52
C ILE A 88 -11.40 2.35 20.96
N ASN A 89 -10.13 2.03 21.19
CA ASN A 89 -9.10 3.01 21.52
C ASN A 89 -7.94 2.87 20.55
N PHE A 90 -7.52 3.99 19.95
CA PHE A 90 -6.42 4.02 19.01
C PHE A 90 -5.12 4.38 19.70
N TYR A 91 -4.06 3.64 19.33
CA TYR A 91 -2.71 3.90 19.79
C TYR A 91 -1.73 3.83 18.62
N THR A 92 -0.64 4.58 18.73
CA THR A 92 0.44 4.60 17.75
C THR A 92 1.80 4.64 18.44
N MET A 93 2.86 4.28 17.71
CA MET A 93 4.23 4.43 18.19
C MET A 93 4.69 5.88 18.03
N SER A 94 5.20 6.46 19.11
CA SER A 94 5.66 7.83 19.15
C SER A 94 6.91 8.01 18.29
N VAL A 95 6.90 9.08 17.51
CA VAL A 95 7.97 9.47 16.60
C VAL A 95 8.32 10.93 16.88
N LEU A 96 9.61 11.22 17.00
CA LEU A 96 10.13 12.58 17.15
C LEU A 96 10.61 13.09 15.79
N ARG A 97 10.20 14.31 15.45
CA ARG A 97 10.64 15.07 14.27
C ARG A 97 11.30 16.36 14.75
N PRO A 98 12.64 16.45 14.80
CA PRO A 98 13.38 17.60 15.31
C PRO A 98 13.13 18.90 14.54
N GLN A 99 12.71 18.82 13.27
CA GLN A 99 12.33 19.99 12.47
C GLN A 99 10.86 19.85 12.06
N GLU A 100 9.95 20.52 12.76
CA GLU A 100 8.50 20.45 12.47
C GLU A 100 8.12 21.05 11.10
N ASN A 101 9.01 21.84 10.49
CA ASN A 101 8.73 22.63 9.28
C ASN A 101 9.57 22.21 8.06
N SER A 102 10.42 21.19 8.17
CA SER A 102 11.29 20.76 7.08
C SER A 102 10.72 19.49 6.45
N THR A 103 10.50 19.52 5.13
CA THR A 103 10.15 18.36 4.30
C THR A 103 11.30 17.36 4.15
N ASN A 104 12.44 17.64 4.78
CA ASN A 104 13.59 16.75 4.79
C ASN A 104 13.32 15.57 5.71
N VAL A 105 13.32 14.40 5.09
CA VAL A 105 13.06 13.09 5.69
C VAL A 105 14.14 12.71 6.72
N GLU A 106 15.26 13.42 6.76
CA GLU A 106 16.54 12.94 7.32
C GLU A 106 16.56 12.72 8.85
N ASP A 107 15.70 13.37 9.64
CA ASP A 107 15.80 13.35 11.11
C ASP A 107 14.60 12.70 11.82
N ILE A 108 14.04 11.60 11.33
CA ILE A 108 12.96 10.91 12.06
C ILE A 108 13.54 9.94 13.11
N ILE A 109 13.16 10.12 14.38
CA ILE A 109 13.59 9.28 15.50
C ILE A 109 12.40 8.46 16.04
N PHE A 110 12.50 7.14 15.97
CA PHE A 110 11.51 6.21 16.54
C PHE A 110 11.73 6.07 18.04
N LEU A 111 10.75 6.46 18.85
CA LEU A 111 10.86 6.43 20.32
C LEU A 111 10.40 5.10 20.93
N TYR A 112 9.81 4.21 20.13
CA TYR A 112 9.25 2.90 20.56
C TYR A 112 8.29 2.99 21.77
N ARG A 113 7.65 4.14 21.94
CA ARG A 113 6.70 4.40 23.02
C ARG A 113 5.29 4.47 22.47
N ILE A 114 4.40 3.63 22.99
CA ILE A 114 2.97 3.67 22.65
C ILE A 114 2.34 4.94 23.23
N VAL A 115 1.61 5.69 22.40
CA VAL A 115 0.86 6.89 22.77
C VAL A 115 -0.56 6.85 22.18
N PRO A 116 -1.56 7.49 22.80
CA PRO A 116 -2.90 7.60 22.22
C PRO A 116 -2.89 8.31 20.86
N GLY A 117 -3.74 7.86 19.95
CA GLY A 117 -3.87 8.39 18.59
C GLY A 117 -3.67 7.32 17.51
N HIS A 118 -3.77 7.70 16.24
CA HIS A 118 -3.49 6.83 15.10
C HIS A 118 -2.31 7.39 14.29
N ALA A 119 -1.62 6.52 13.55
CA ALA A 119 -0.62 6.98 12.59
C ALA A 119 -1.31 7.70 11.43
N ALA A 120 -0.75 8.82 10.97
CA ALA A 120 -1.25 9.59 9.83
C ALA A 120 -0.23 9.67 8.68
N LEU A 121 1.03 9.27 8.91
CA LEU A 121 2.12 9.41 7.95
C LEU A 121 2.81 8.06 7.76
N SER A 122 3.15 7.73 6.52
CA SER A 122 4.02 6.61 6.18
C SER A 122 5.49 7.03 6.29
N TYR A 123 6.29 6.21 6.98
CA TYR A 123 7.73 6.45 7.14
C TYR A 123 8.59 5.48 6.31
N GLY A 124 7.99 4.80 5.32
CA GLY A 124 8.67 3.77 4.53
C GLY A 124 9.91 4.28 3.79
N LEU A 125 9.84 5.47 3.19
CA LEU A 125 10.99 6.08 2.51
C LEU A 125 12.12 6.44 3.49
N HIS A 126 11.79 6.85 4.71
CA HIS A 126 12.79 7.11 5.74
C HIS A 126 13.50 5.83 6.16
N CYS A 127 12.73 4.76 6.40
CA CYS A 127 13.30 3.45 6.71
C CYS A 127 14.21 2.95 5.58
N ALA A 128 13.85 3.20 4.32
CA ALA A 128 14.70 2.87 3.17
C ALA A 128 16.02 3.66 3.17
N LEU A 129 15.98 4.97 3.47
CA LEU A 129 17.17 5.81 3.60
C LEU A 129 18.11 5.27 4.70
N LEU A 130 17.56 5.00 5.88
CA LEU A 130 18.32 4.42 7.00
C LEU A 130 18.90 3.04 6.69
N ALA A 131 18.21 2.25 5.84
CA ALA A 131 18.68 0.95 5.37
C ALA A 131 19.78 1.04 4.29
N GLY A 132 20.16 2.25 3.86
CA GLY A 132 21.17 2.46 2.83
C GLY A 132 20.68 2.22 1.41
N VAL A 133 19.37 2.32 1.16
CA VAL A 133 18.82 2.28 -0.20
C VAL A 133 19.34 3.49 -0.99
N PRO A 134 19.80 3.33 -2.24
CA PRO A 134 20.37 4.43 -3.01
C PRO A 134 19.40 5.62 -3.17
N GLU A 135 19.94 6.84 -3.06
CA GLU A 135 19.17 8.09 -3.11
C GLU A 135 18.35 8.23 -4.41
N GLU A 136 18.87 7.71 -5.52
CA GLU A 136 18.15 7.69 -6.81
C GLU A 136 16.87 6.84 -6.76
N VAL A 137 16.88 5.73 -6.01
CA VAL A 137 15.71 4.85 -5.82
C VAL A 137 14.69 5.56 -4.92
N ILE A 138 15.14 6.17 -3.83
CA ILE A 138 14.27 6.92 -2.90
C ILE A 138 13.64 8.11 -3.61
N SER A 139 14.42 8.86 -4.38
CA SER A 139 13.95 9.99 -5.18
C SER A 139 12.89 9.56 -6.20
N ARG A 140 13.12 8.44 -6.90
CA ARG A 140 12.13 7.89 -7.83
C ARG A 140 10.87 7.40 -7.12
N ALA A 141 11.01 6.72 -5.98
CA ALA A 141 9.87 6.25 -5.19
C ALA A 141 9.00 7.42 -4.71
N ARG A 142 9.61 8.54 -4.29
CA ARG A 142 8.90 9.77 -3.92
C ARG A 142 8.05 10.31 -5.07
N LEU A 143 8.59 10.37 -6.29
CA LEU A 143 7.83 10.80 -7.48
C LEU A 143 6.66 9.85 -7.82
N ILE A 144 6.86 8.54 -7.66
CA ILE A 144 5.82 7.54 -7.92
C ILE A 144 4.68 7.68 -6.91
N LEU A 145 5.01 7.83 -5.62
CA LEU A 145 4.01 7.99 -4.56
C LEU A 145 3.18 9.28 -4.76
N ASP A 146 3.84 10.40 -5.04
CA ASP A 146 3.14 11.67 -5.33
C ASP A 146 2.22 11.55 -6.55
N ALA A 147 2.64 10.82 -7.59
CA ALA A 147 1.78 10.56 -8.76
C ALA A 147 0.56 9.70 -8.39
N ILE A 148 0.73 8.64 -7.60
CA ILE A 148 -0.37 7.76 -7.15
C ILE A 148 -1.37 8.54 -6.28
N GLU A 149 -0.89 9.29 -5.29
CA GLU A 149 -1.75 10.08 -4.39
C GLU A 149 -2.59 11.11 -5.15
N ASN A 150 -2.01 11.73 -6.19
CA ASN A 150 -2.69 12.73 -7.00
C ASN A 150 -3.43 12.16 -8.23
N ASN A 151 -3.53 10.84 -8.38
CA ASN A 151 -4.08 10.17 -9.57
C ASN A 151 -3.47 10.68 -10.90
N LYS A 152 -2.18 11.01 -10.88
CA LYS A 152 -1.42 11.43 -12.05
C LYS A 152 -0.70 10.23 -12.67
N ASN A 153 -0.40 10.34 -13.96
CA ASN A 153 0.48 9.38 -14.61
C ASN A 153 1.89 9.50 -14.03
N VAL A 154 2.50 8.37 -13.71
CA VAL A 154 3.91 8.32 -13.31
C VAL A 154 4.76 8.74 -14.50
N GLU A 155 5.49 9.85 -14.37
CA GLU A 155 6.36 10.33 -15.44
C GLU A 155 7.40 9.27 -15.80
N ARG A 156 7.61 9.09 -17.11
CA ARG A 156 8.64 8.20 -17.64
C ARG A 156 10.01 8.77 -17.26
N LEU A 157 10.95 7.89 -16.91
CA LEU A 157 12.33 8.28 -16.72
C LEU A 157 12.89 8.85 -18.04
N CYS A 158 13.23 10.13 -18.06
CA CYS A 158 13.92 10.75 -19.18
C CYS A 158 15.43 10.57 -18.99
N ASN A 159 16.05 9.77 -19.86
CA ASN A 159 17.49 9.75 -20.03
C ASN A 159 17.83 10.01 -21.50
N GLU A 160 19.08 10.35 -21.79
CA GLU A 160 19.51 10.72 -23.15
C GLU A 160 19.18 9.65 -24.19
N LYS A 161 19.34 8.37 -23.85
CA LYS A 161 19.03 7.23 -24.73
C LYS A 161 17.53 7.10 -25.03
N ILE A 162 16.68 7.38 -24.05
CA ILE A 162 15.23 7.37 -24.21
C ILE A 162 14.81 8.59 -25.04
N SER A 163 15.36 9.77 -24.73
CA SER A 163 15.05 10.99 -25.47
C SER A 163 15.49 10.90 -26.93
N SER A 164 16.64 10.29 -27.22
CA SER A 164 17.10 10.08 -28.60
C SER A 164 16.19 9.13 -29.36
N LYS A 165 15.72 8.04 -28.72
CA LYS A 165 14.74 7.13 -29.31
C LYS A 165 13.39 7.81 -29.53
N ASP A 166 12.93 8.61 -28.59
CA ASP A 166 11.67 9.33 -28.71
C ASP A 166 11.74 10.36 -29.86
N GLN A 167 12.90 11.02 -30.06
CA GLN A 167 13.14 11.87 -31.24
C GLN A 167 13.12 11.07 -32.54
N GLN A 168 13.74 9.89 -32.58
CA GLN A 168 13.69 9.00 -33.74
C GLN A 168 12.26 8.55 -34.07
N TYR A 169 11.49 8.11 -33.07
CA TYR A 169 10.09 7.73 -33.27
C TYR A 169 9.22 8.90 -33.70
N LYS A 170 9.43 10.09 -33.13
CA LYS A 170 8.73 11.30 -33.54
C LYS A 170 9.02 11.64 -35.00
N ALA A 171 10.29 11.60 -35.40
CA ALA A 171 10.69 11.82 -36.79
C ALA A 171 10.07 10.79 -37.76
N ALA A 172 9.99 9.52 -37.36
CA ALA A 172 9.34 8.48 -38.17
C ALA A 172 7.83 8.72 -38.31
N VAL A 173 7.15 9.13 -37.24
CA VAL A 173 5.72 9.46 -37.26
C VAL A 173 5.46 10.71 -38.11
N ASP A 174 6.26 11.76 -37.97
CA ASP A 174 6.13 12.97 -38.78
C ASP A 174 6.34 12.67 -40.27
N LYS A 175 7.32 11.81 -40.61
CA LYS A 175 7.51 11.31 -41.98
C LYS A 175 6.28 10.53 -42.47
N LEU A 176 5.70 9.66 -41.65
CA LEU A 176 4.51 8.88 -42.02
C LEU A 176 3.31 9.79 -42.29
N LEU A 177 3.10 10.80 -41.44
CA LEU A 177 2.01 11.77 -41.60
C LEU A 177 2.18 12.64 -42.85
N ALA A 178 3.42 12.90 -43.27
CA ALA A 178 3.73 13.64 -44.49
C ALA A 178 3.76 12.78 -45.77
N PHE A 179 3.62 11.45 -45.67
CA PHE A 179 3.72 10.56 -46.81
C PHE A 179 2.46 10.62 -47.70
N ASP A 180 2.64 10.89 -48.99
CA ASP A 180 1.57 10.88 -49.98
C ASP A 180 1.30 9.46 -50.48
N PHE A 181 0.23 8.83 -49.98
CA PHE A 181 -0.16 7.46 -50.34
C PHE A 181 -0.48 7.25 -51.82
N LEU A 182 -0.77 8.31 -52.58
CA LEU A 182 -1.14 8.20 -54.00
C LEU A 182 0.08 8.29 -54.94
N LYS A 183 1.20 8.87 -54.47
CA LYS A 183 2.39 9.15 -55.30
C LYS A 183 3.70 8.66 -54.71
N GLY A 184 3.73 8.31 -53.43
CA GLY A 184 4.94 7.86 -52.73
C GLY A 184 5.25 6.39 -52.96
N ASP A 185 6.54 6.05 -52.99
CA ASP A 185 7.02 4.68 -52.97
C ASP A 185 7.29 4.24 -51.52
N LEU A 186 6.56 3.22 -51.07
CA LEU A 186 6.69 2.61 -49.75
C LEU A 186 8.07 1.98 -49.54
N SER A 187 8.71 1.52 -50.61
CA SER A 187 10.01 0.83 -50.56
C SER A 187 11.12 1.80 -50.14
N THR A 188 11.05 3.06 -50.60
CA THR A 188 11.99 4.12 -50.21
C THR A 188 11.70 4.65 -48.81
N PHE A 189 10.42 4.70 -48.41
CA PHE A 189 10.00 5.18 -47.09
C PHE A 189 10.64 4.38 -45.93
N PHE A 190 10.71 3.05 -46.05
CA PHE A 190 11.28 2.17 -45.02
C PHE A 190 12.81 2.06 -45.04
N GLN A 191 13.51 2.64 -46.01
CA GLN A 191 14.98 2.67 -46.03
C GLN A 191 15.57 3.75 -45.09
N ASP A 192 14.78 4.76 -44.74
CA ASP A 192 15.21 5.95 -43.99
C ASP A 192 14.64 6.03 -42.55
N ILE A 193 14.14 4.90 -42.01
CA ILE A 193 13.58 4.74 -40.65
C ILE A 193 14.35 3.62 -39.95
#